data_AF-A0A923SS74-F1
#
_entry.id   AF-A0A923SS74-F1
#
_cell.length_a   1.000
_cell.length_b   1.000
_cell.length_c   1.000
_cell.angle_alpha   90.00
_cell.angle_beta   90.00
_cell.angle_gamma   90.00
#
_symmetry.space_group_name_H-M   'P 1'
#
loop_
_entity.id
_entity.type
_entity.pdbx_description
1 polymer ?
#
loop_
_entity_poly.entity_id
_entity_poly.type
_entity_poly.pdbx_seq_one_letter_code
_entity_poly.pdbx_strand_id
1 'polypeptide(L)'
;KCFTKWVTSLLPEDWSGQTLSIDGKRIRSTERMSRCESPLHIVSAQLSEWGMTFAQRSVDEKRNEIPAVQELLKELELKGCMVVADALNCQKETAERILEKKEITYCARKITRRA
;
A
#
# COMPACT_ATOMS: atom_id res chain seq x y z
N LYS A 1 5.45 -2.79 13.64
CA LYS A 1 4.28 -3.70 13.70
C LYS A 1 3.22 -3.33 14.75
N CYS A 2 3.45 -2.38 15.68
CA CYS A 2 2.43 -1.97 16.66
C CYS A 2 1.19 -1.32 16.02
N PHE A 3 1.40 -0.50 14.99
CA PHE A 3 0.32 0.19 14.28
C PHE A 3 -0.66 -0.80 13.63
N THR A 4 -0.17 -1.73 12.80
CA THR A 4 -1.03 -2.72 12.14
C THR A 4 -1.78 -3.57 13.16
N LYS A 5 -1.12 -4.01 14.25
CA LYS A 5 -1.80 -4.75 15.34
C LYS A 5 -2.93 -3.94 15.98
N TRP A 6 -2.71 -2.65 16.21
CA TRP A 6 -3.74 -1.76 16.75
C TRP A 6 -4.90 -1.61 15.78
N VAL A 7 -4.65 -1.41 14.47
CA VAL A 7 -5.73 -1.33 13.49
C VAL A 7 -6.49 -2.66 13.38
N THR A 8 -5.80 -3.80 13.38
CA THR A 8 -6.43 -5.12 13.38
C THR A 8 -7.33 -5.32 14.61
N SER A 9 -6.99 -4.75 15.77
CA SER A 9 -7.86 -4.82 16.96
C SER A 9 -9.17 -4.03 16.85
N LEU A 10 -9.26 -3.11 15.89
CA LEU A 10 -10.47 -2.32 15.61
C LEU A 10 -11.34 -2.96 14.51
N LEU A 11 -10.77 -3.87 13.73
CA LEU A 11 -11.47 -4.52 12.62
C LEU A 11 -12.21 -5.77 13.09
N PRO A 12 -13.33 -6.12 12.44
CA PRO A 12 -13.96 -7.42 12.64
C PRO A 12 -13.01 -8.56 12.26
N GLU A 13 -13.23 -9.75 12.84
CA GLU A 13 -12.42 -10.95 12.54
C GLU A 13 -12.44 -11.30 11.04
N ASP A 14 -13.59 -11.09 10.39
CA ASP A 14 -13.75 -11.19 8.94
C ASP A 14 -14.01 -9.81 8.34
N TRP A 15 -13.08 -9.40 7.48
CA TRP A 15 -13.15 -8.17 6.70
C TRP A 15 -12.98 -8.48 5.21
N SER A 16 -13.41 -9.67 4.79
CA SER A 16 -13.57 -10.02 3.38
C SER A 16 -14.58 -9.07 2.69
N GLY A 17 -14.41 -8.87 1.39
CA GLY A 17 -15.21 -7.93 0.59
C GLY A 17 -14.75 -6.47 0.66
N GLN A 18 -13.74 -6.16 1.48
CA GLN A 18 -13.20 -4.81 1.62
C GLN A 18 -12.21 -4.46 0.50
N THR A 19 -12.09 -3.17 0.21
CA THR A 19 -11.18 -2.63 -0.79
C THR A 19 -9.95 -2.03 -0.15
N LEU A 20 -8.79 -2.65 -0.37
CA LEU A 20 -7.49 -2.13 0.03
C LEU A 20 -6.85 -1.32 -1.10
N SER A 21 -6.76 0.00 -0.94
CA SER A 21 -6.06 0.89 -1.86
C SER A 21 -4.60 1.11 -1.42
N ILE A 22 -3.65 0.92 -2.33
CA ILE A 22 -2.22 1.13 -2.10
C ILE A 22 -1.74 2.34 -2.90
N ASP A 23 -1.18 3.32 -2.19
CA ASP A 23 -0.76 4.60 -2.76
C ASP A 23 0.52 5.14 -2.10
N GLY A 24 1.34 5.84 -2.88
CA GLY A 24 2.56 6.53 -2.45
C GLY A 24 2.29 8.00 -2.15
N LYS A 25 2.60 8.44 -0.93
CA LYS A 25 2.42 9.82 -0.47
C LYS A 25 3.76 10.44 -0.11
N ARG A 26 4.05 11.60 -0.71
CA ARG A 26 5.17 12.47 -0.31
C ARG A 26 4.71 13.43 0.78
N ILE A 27 5.38 13.42 1.93
CA ILE A 27 5.09 14.38 3.00
C ILE A 27 5.71 15.73 2.63
N ARG A 28 4.88 16.74 2.39
CA ARG A 28 5.34 18.06 1.89
C ARG A 28 6.14 18.89 2.89
N SER A 29 6.01 18.65 4.19
CA SER A 29 6.65 19.48 5.23
C SER A 29 8.00 18.97 5.74
N THR A 30 8.41 17.76 5.36
CA THR A 30 9.67 17.15 5.83
C THR A 30 10.90 17.68 5.09
N GLU A 31 10.70 18.27 3.91
CA GLU A 31 11.75 18.89 3.09
C GLU A 31 12.46 20.08 3.78
N ARG A 32 11.81 20.70 4.77
CA ARG A 32 12.37 21.84 5.53
C ARG A 32 12.86 21.45 6.93
N MET A 33 12.79 20.18 7.30
CA MET A 33 13.25 19.72 8.61
C MET A 33 14.75 19.47 8.59
N SER A 34 15.52 20.16 9.42
CA SER A 34 16.98 19.99 9.53
C SER A 34 17.43 18.58 9.93
N ARG A 35 16.52 17.74 10.42
CA ARG A 35 16.76 16.33 10.77
C ARG A 35 16.38 15.35 9.65
N CYS A 36 15.79 15.81 8.56
CA CYS A 36 15.48 15.00 7.40
C CYS A 36 16.37 15.48 6.25
N GLU A 37 17.31 14.63 5.82
CA GLU A 37 18.18 14.93 4.68
C GLU A 37 17.39 15.02 3.36
N SER A 38 16.16 14.49 3.34
CA SER A 38 15.28 14.50 2.18
C SER A 38 13.79 14.38 2.50
N PRO A 39 12.90 14.69 1.54
CA PRO A 39 11.45 14.53 1.71
C PRO A 39 11.09 13.08 2.02
N LEU A 40 10.28 12.88 3.07
CA LEU A 40 9.82 11.56 3.46
C LEU A 40 8.73 11.06 2.51
N HIS A 41 8.96 9.90 1.90
CA HIS A 41 7.98 9.15 1.12
C HIS A 41 7.38 8.04 1.98
N ILE A 42 6.05 7.88 1.93
CA ILE A 42 5.32 6.82 2.62
C ILE A 42 4.43 6.11 1.63
N VAL A 43 4.52 4.78 1.59
CA VAL A 43 3.51 3.94 0.96
C VAL A 43 2.47 3.60 2.00
N SER A 44 1.20 3.84 1.70
CA SER A 44 0.06 3.56 2.58
C SER A 44 -0.89 2.56 1.93
N ALA A 45 -1.35 1.60 2.73
CA ALA A 45 -2.45 0.69 2.41
C ALA A 45 -3.67 1.10 3.22
N GLN A 46 -4.73 1.54 2.54
CA GLN A 46 -5.96 2.04 3.16
C GLN A 46 -7.15 1.13 2.86
N LEU A 47 -7.97 0.88 3.88
CA LEU A 47 -9.27 0.24 3.74
C LEU A 47 -10.29 1.30 3.37
N SER A 48 -10.81 1.21 2.16
CA SER A 48 -11.58 2.28 1.51
C SER A 48 -12.91 2.52 2.22
N GLU A 49 -13.60 1.45 2.61
CA GLU A 49 -14.92 1.55 3.22
C GLU A 49 -14.85 2.09 4.66
N TRP A 50 -13.73 1.87 5.34
CA TRP A 50 -13.50 2.35 6.70
C TRP A 50 -12.76 3.70 6.75
N GLY A 51 -12.21 4.16 5.61
CA GLY A 51 -11.45 5.41 5.51
C GLY A 51 -10.17 5.43 6.36
N MET A 52 -9.58 4.26 6.65
CA MET A 52 -8.46 4.13 7.58
C MET A 52 -7.24 3.47 6.95
N THR A 53 -6.05 3.89 7.39
CA THR A 53 -4.79 3.26 7.01
C THR A 53 -4.61 1.97 7.80
N PHE A 54 -4.60 0.84 7.09
CA PHE A 54 -4.35 -0.47 7.68
C PHE A 54 -2.86 -0.71 7.94
N ALA A 55 -2.03 -0.32 6.99
CA ALA A 55 -0.58 -0.42 7.11
C ALA A 55 0.11 0.67 6.30
N GLN A 56 1.33 1.00 6.71
CA GLN A 56 2.14 1.99 6.03
C GLN A 56 3.62 1.65 6.18
N ARG A 57 4.43 2.07 5.21
CA ARG A 57 5.88 1.87 5.19
C ARG A 57 6.56 3.14 4.67
N SER A 58 7.57 3.62 5.39
CA SER A 58 8.44 4.69 4.90
C SER A 58 9.38 4.15 3.83
N VAL A 59 9.62 4.96 2.81
CA VAL A 59 10.53 4.67 1.71
C VAL A 59 11.68 5.65 1.78
N ASP A 60 12.90 5.14 1.83
CA ASP A 60 14.11 5.97 1.72
C ASP A 60 14.21 6.52 0.31
N GLU A 61 14.63 7.78 0.16
CA GLU A 61 14.64 8.49 -1.12
C GLU A 61 15.49 7.80 -2.22
N LYS A 62 16.52 7.03 -1.84
CA LYS A 62 17.32 6.22 -2.77
C LYS A 62 16.63 4.95 -3.25
N ARG A 63 15.50 4.57 -2.64
CA ARG A 63 14.74 3.36 -2.96
C ARG A 63 13.46 3.75 -3.70
N ASN A 64 13.16 2.98 -4.74
CA ASN A 64 11.91 3.13 -5.48
C ASN A 64 10.72 2.65 -4.61
N GLU A 65 9.55 3.28 -4.79
CA GLU A 65 8.31 2.92 -4.07
C GLU A 65 7.82 1.51 -4.41
N ILE A 66 8.17 1.00 -5.60
CA ILE A 66 7.76 -0.33 -6.09
C ILE A 66 8.22 -1.45 -5.13
N PRO A 67 9.53 -1.62 -4.81
CA PRO A 67 9.99 -2.57 -3.80
C PRO A 67 9.26 -2.44 -2.46
N ALA A 68 9.01 -1.21 -2.00
CA ALA A 68 8.35 -0.97 -0.72
C ALA A 68 6.89 -1.43 -0.72
N VAL A 69 6.15 -1.22 -1.82
CA VAL A 69 4.80 -1.76 -2.01
C VAL A 69 4.82 -3.29 -1.97
N GLN A 70 5.77 -3.90 -2.66
CA GLN A 70 5.83 -5.36 -2.71
C GLN A 70 6.21 -5.97 -1.35
N GLU A 71 7.07 -5.30 -0.56
CA GLU A 71 7.38 -5.69 0.82
C GLU A 71 6.18 -5.50 1.74
N LEU A 72 5.48 -4.38 1.62
CA LEU A 72 4.25 -4.12 2.36
C LEU A 72 3.21 -5.21 2.09
N LEU A 73 3.00 -5.56 0.82
CA LEU A 73 2.12 -6.66 0.44
C LEU A 73 2.53 -7.98 1.11
N LYS A 74 3.81 -8.35 1.16
CA LYS A 74 4.25 -9.59 1.83
C LYS A 74 3.85 -9.68 3.30
N GLU A 75 3.80 -8.55 4.00
CA GLU A 75 3.52 -8.51 5.44
C GLU A 75 2.03 -8.50 5.79
N LEU A 76 1.13 -8.24 4.82
CA LEU A 76 -0.31 -8.12 5.07
C LEU A 76 -1.03 -9.44 4.80
N GLU A 77 -1.95 -9.83 5.66
CA GLU A 77 -2.94 -10.87 5.35
C GLU A 77 -4.10 -10.20 4.63
N LEU A 78 -4.39 -10.61 3.39
CA LEU A 78 -5.33 -9.90 2.50
C LEU A 78 -6.49 -10.78 2.02
N LYS A 79 -6.84 -11.80 2.80
CA LYS A 79 -7.79 -12.83 2.37
C LYS A 79 -9.16 -12.21 2.06
N GLY A 80 -9.74 -12.54 0.91
CA GLY A 80 -11.09 -12.10 0.54
C GLY A 80 -11.20 -10.62 0.16
N CYS A 81 -10.09 -9.90 -0.02
CA CYS A 81 -10.11 -8.45 -0.24
C CYS A 81 -9.91 -8.09 -1.72
N MET A 82 -10.38 -6.91 -2.12
CA MET A 82 -10.03 -6.31 -3.41
C MET A 82 -8.83 -5.38 -3.24
N VAL A 83 -7.74 -5.63 -3.97
CA VAL A 83 -6.56 -4.77 -3.94
C VAL A 83 -6.56 -3.84 -5.15
N VAL A 84 -6.46 -2.55 -4.89
CA VAL A 84 -6.31 -1.50 -5.90
C VAL A 84 -4.97 -0.80 -5.68
N ALA A 85 -4.22 -0.56 -6.75
CA ALA A 85 -2.93 0.12 -6.66
C ALA A 85 -2.77 1.17 -7.77
N ASP A 86 -1.93 2.17 -7.51
CA ASP A 86 -1.56 3.15 -8.54
C ASP A 86 -0.91 2.50 -9.78
N ALA A 87 -1.01 3.18 -10.92
CA ALA A 87 -0.50 2.74 -12.21
C ALA A 87 0.99 2.36 -12.18
N LEU A 88 1.82 3.09 -11.43
CA LEU A 88 3.26 2.78 -11.31
C LEU A 88 3.52 1.43 -10.63
N ASN A 89 2.61 1.00 -9.75
CA ASN A 89 2.69 -0.24 -8.99
C ASN A 89 2.07 -1.44 -9.71
N CYS A 90 1.52 -1.24 -10.92
CA CYS A 90 0.94 -2.27 -11.79
C CYS A 90 2.02 -3.12 -12.49
N GLN A 91 2.97 -3.63 -11.70
CA GLN A 91 4.07 -4.49 -12.15
C GLN A 91 3.65 -5.96 -12.08
N LYS A 92 4.23 -6.79 -12.97
CA LYS A 92 3.95 -8.24 -12.99
C LYS A 92 4.20 -8.89 -11.64
N GLU A 93 5.35 -8.62 -11.04
CA GLU A 93 5.73 -9.17 -9.73
C GLU A 93 4.78 -8.71 -8.61
N THR A 94 4.28 -7.48 -8.67
CA THR A 94 3.29 -6.99 -7.70
C THR A 94 1.97 -7.76 -7.83
N ALA A 95 1.50 -7.97 -9.07
CA ALA A 95 0.29 -8.75 -9.33
C ALA A 95 0.44 -10.22 -8.91
N GLU A 96 1.59 -10.84 -9.20
CA GLU A 96 1.91 -12.22 -8.78
C GLU A 96 1.84 -12.36 -7.26
N ARG A 97 2.47 -11.47 -6.50
CA ARG A 97 2.41 -11.48 -5.01
C ARG A 97 1.00 -11.28 -4.45
N ILE A 98 0.12 -10.61 -5.20
CA ILE A 98 -1.28 -10.43 -4.81
C ILE A 98 -2.08 -11.69 -5.12
N LEU A 99 -1.86 -12.31 -6.28
CA LEU A 99 -2.54 -13.53 -6.73
C LEU A 99 -2.11 -14.79 -5.98
N GLU A 100 -0.88 -14.83 -5.46
CA GLU A 100 -0.40 -15.89 -4.56
C GLU A 100 -1.25 -16.00 -3.29
N LYS A 101 -1.94 -14.91 -2.91
CA LYS A 101 -2.84 -14.89 -1.78
C LYS A 101 -4.24 -15.29 -2.22
N LYS A 102 -4.83 -16.21 -1.48
CA LYS A 102 -6.13 -16.81 -1.81
C LYS A 102 -7.24 -15.76 -1.76
N GLU A 103 -8.16 -15.89 -2.72
CA GLU A 103 -9.43 -15.16 -2.76
C GLU A 103 -9.28 -13.64 -2.88
N ILE A 104 -8.30 -13.18 -3.68
CA ILE A 104 -8.07 -11.75 -3.92
C ILE A 104 -8.45 -11.35 -5.34
N THR A 105 -9.16 -10.23 -5.46
CA THR A 105 -9.35 -9.55 -6.74
C THR A 105 -8.37 -8.40 -6.86
N TYR A 106 -7.56 -8.37 -7.93
CA TYR A 106 -6.63 -7.28 -8.20
C TYR A 106 -7.15 -6.39 -9.32
N CYS A 107 -7.35 -5.09 -9.03
CA CYS A 107 -7.78 -4.11 -10.02
C CYS A 107 -6.74 -3.01 -10.18
N ALA A 108 -6.19 -2.90 -11.38
CA ALA A 108 -5.11 -1.99 -11.73
C ALA A 108 -5.53 -1.14 -12.92
N ARG A 109 -5.52 0.20 -12.78
CA ARG A 109 -5.80 1.10 -13.90
C ARG A 109 -4.48 1.43 -14.60
N LYS A 110 -4.18 0.71 -15.68
CA LYS A 110 -3.02 1.03 -16.53
C LYS A 110 -3.28 2.35 -17.27
N ILE A 111 -2.59 3.42 -16.88
CA ILE A 111 -2.60 4.68 -17.63
C ILE A 111 -1.73 4.49 -18.88
N THR A 112 -2.32 4.06 -19.98
CA THR A 112 -1.68 4.19 -21.29
C THR A 112 -1.78 5.64 -21.73
N ARG A 113 -0.69 6.41 -21.57
CA ARG A 113 -0.51 7.62 -22.39
C ARG A 113 -0.40 7.13 -23.84
N ARG A 114 -1.45 7.35 -24.65
CA ARG A 114 -1.27 7.43 -26.09
C ARG A 114 -0.33 8.60 -26.34
N ALA A 115 0.90 8.29 -26.75
CA ALA A 115 1.79 9.26 -27.38
C ALA A 115 1.25 9.61 -28.76
#